data_AF-A0A965H6H8-F1
#
_entry.id   AF-A0A965H6H8-F1
#
_cell.length_a   1.000
_cell.length_b   1.000
_cell.length_c   1.000
_cell.angle_alpha   90.00
_cell.angle_beta   90.00
_cell.angle_gamma   90.00
#
_symmetry.space_group_name_H-M   'P 1'
#
loop_
_entity.id
_entity.type
_entity.pdbx_description
1 polymer ?
#
loop_
_entity_poly.entity_id
_entity_poly.type
_entity_poly.pdbx_seq_one_letter_code
_entity_poly.pdbx_strand_id
1 'polypeptide(L)'
;MPDVPTLAEAGVPGADYVFWIGAFGPARMRPAVTERIHAEVQRAMAVPDVKAKIANLGADPINSSVAEFDSFVKREIKSNAEIFVSAGIKME
;
A
#
# COMPACT_ATOMS: atom_id res chain seq x y z
N MET A 1 15.24 -9.47 -1.74
CA MET A 1 16.38 -10.08 -1.04
C MET A 1 15.99 -11.49 -0.66
N PRO A 2 16.33 -12.51 -1.47
CA PRO A 2 15.83 -13.87 -1.25
C PRO A 2 16.45 -14.54 -0.01
N ASP A 3 17.61 -14.07 0.45
CA ASP A 3 18.38 -14.73 1.52
C ASP A 3 18.05 -14.20 2.93
N VAL A 4 17.15 -13.21 3.05
CA VAL A 4 16.74 -12.66 4.34
C VAL A 4 15.36 -13.21 4.70
N PRO A 5 15.23 -13.96 5.81
CA PRO A 5 13.94 -14.50 6.22
C PRO A 5 12.99 -13.39 6.64
N THR A 6 11.72 -13.56 6.31
CA THR A 6 10.61 -12.81 6.88
C THR A 6 10.48 -13.09 8.38
N LEU A 7 9.75 -12.24 9.12
CA LEU A 7 9.47 -12.47 10.54
C LEU A 7 8.68 -13.76 10.77
N ALA A 8 7.77 -14.11 9.84
CA ALA A 8 7.03 -15.35 9.88
C ALA A 8 7.97 -16.58 9.78
N GLU A 9 8.93 -16.56 8.84
CA GLU A 9 9.95 -17.61 8.70
C GLU A 9 10.91 -17.67 9.90
N ALA A 10 11.14 -16.54 10.56
CA ALA A 10 11.94 -16.45 11.78
C ALA A 10 11.20 -16.87 13.07
N GLY A 11 9.96 -17.38 12.97
CA GLY A 11 9.20 -17.91 14.10
C GLY A 11 8.28 -16.91 14.80
N VAL A 12 7.97 -15.77 14.16
CA VAL A 12 7.00 -14.78 14.65
C VAL A 12 5.77 -14.78 13.73
N PRO A 13 4.86 -15.76 13.87
CA PRO A 13 3.71 -15.89 12.99
C PRO A 13 2.76 -14.69 13.14
N GLY A 14 2.24 -14.21 12.00
CA GLY A 14 1.31 -13.06 11.96
C GLY A 14 1.98 -11.69 12.07
N ALA A 15 3.30 -11.63 12.25
CA ALA A 15 4.06 -10.38 12.17
C ALA A 15 4.37 -10.03 10.71
N ASP A 16 3.34 -9.63 9.98
CA ASP A 16 3.46 -9.13 8.61
C ASP A 16 2.88 -7.71 8.54
N TYR A 17 3.76 -6.72 8.41
CA TYR A 17 3.39 -5.32 8.27
C TYR A 17 4.09 -4.78 7.02
N VAL A 18 3.33 -4.74 5.92
CA VAL A 18 3.84 -4.25 4.64
C VAL A 18 3.56 -2.77 4.52
N PHE A 19 4.62 -1.98 4.45
CA PHE A 19 4.52 -0.56 4.13
C PHE A 19 4.02 -0.37 2.68
N TRP A 20 3.12 0.58 2.47
CA TRP A 20 2.57 0.90 1.16
C TRP A 20 2.46 2.41 0.93
N ILE A 21 2.42 2.79 -0.34
CA ILE A 21 2.22 4.18 -0.79
C ILE A 21 1.04 4.21 -1.74
N GLY A 22 0.17 5.20 -1.60
CA GLY A 22 -0.97 5.40 -2.49
C GLY A 22 -1.24 6.88 -2.77
N ALA A 23 -2.03 7.13 -3.82
CA ALA A 23 -2.44 8.47 -4.22
C ALA A 23 -3.86 8.78 -3.75
N PHE A 24 -4.05 9.96 -3.16
CA PHE A 24 -5.34 10.43 -2.65
C PHE A 24 -5.74 11.73 -3.33
N GLY A 25 -7.03 11.90 -3.58
CA GLY A 25 -7.63 13.14 -4.08
C GLY A 25 -8.68 13.69 -3.10
N PRO A 26 -9.33 14.82 -3.44
CA PRO A 26 -10.40 15.38 -2.62
C PRO A 26 -11.56 14.38 -2.43
N ALA A 27 -12.16 14.36 -1.23
CA ALA A 27 -13.19 13.37 -0.84
C ALA A 27 -14.42 13.29 -1.77
N ARG A 28 -14.73 14.37 -2.50
CA ARG A 28 -15.86 14.46 -3.44
C ARG A 28 -15.43 14.59 -4.90
N MET A 29 -14.27 14.04 -5.24
CA MET A 29 -13.82 13.99 -6.63
C MET A 29 -14.83 13.22 -7.49
N ARG A 30 -15.13 13.74 -8.70
CA ARG A 30 -16.08 13.09 -9.62
C ARG A 30 -15.54 11.70 -10.01
N PRO A 31 -16.37 10.64 -10.03
CA PRO A 31 -15.91 9.28 -10.36
C PRO A 31 -15.10 9.19 -11.65
N ALA A 32 -15.56 9.85 -12.72
CA ALA A 32 -14.85 9.87 -14.00
C ALA A 32 -13.43 10.48 -13.92
N VAL A 33 -13.19 11.44 -13.02
CA VAL A 33 -11.86 12.02 -12.80
C VAL A 33 -10.98 11.03 -12.04
N THR A 34 -11.54 10.36 -11.02
CA THR A 34 -10.86 9.29 -10.27
C THR A 34 -10.41 8.17 -11.17
N GLU A 35 -11.31 7.65 -12.01
CA GLU A 35 -10.99 6.58 -12.96
C GLU A 35 -9.93 7.00 -13.97
N ARG A 36 -10.01 8.25 -14.47
CA ARG A 36 -9.00 8.76 -15.40
C ARG A 36 -7.61 8.82 -14.74
N ILE A 37 -7.51 9.39 -13.53
CA ILE A 37 -6.23 9.47 -12.81
C ILE A 37 -5.70 8.07 -12.52
N HIS A 38 -6.56 7.16 -12.04
CA HIS A 38 -6.20 5.77 -11.79
C HIS A 38 -5.61 5.11 -13.05
N ALA A 39 -6.28 5.26 -14.20
CA ALA A 39 -5.82 4.69 -15.46
C ALA A 39 -4.47 5.26 -15.91
N GLU A 40 -4.20 6.57 -15.72
CA GLU A 40 -2.89 7.14 -16.01
C GLU A 40 -1.80 6.64 -15.06
N VAL A 41 -2.11 6.47 -13.78
CA VAL A 41 -1.16 5.90 -12.80
C VAL A 41 -0.80 4.48 -13.20
N GLN A 42 -1.78 3.64 -13.56
CA GLN A 42 -1.52 2.27 -14.02
C GLN A 42 -0.68 2.24 -15.30
N ARG A 43 -0.95 3.14 -16.26
CA ARG A 43 -0.10 3.30 -17.44
C ARG A 43 1.33 3.68 -17.09
N ALA A 44 1.52 4.63 -16.16
CA ALA A 44 2.85 5.05 -15.72
C ALA A 44 3.61 3.91 -15.03
N MET A 45 2.94 3.12 -14.19
CA MET A 45 3.53 1.95 -13.52
C MET A 45 3.96 0.83 -14.48
N ALA A 46 3.38 0.79 -15.69
CA ALA A 46 3.77 -0.14 -16.74
C ALA A 46 4.99 0.32 -17.55
N VAL A 47 5.43 1.58 -17.42
CA VAL A 47 6.62 2.09 -18.12
C VAL A 47 7.88 1.44 -17.52
N PRO A 48 8.76 0.82 -18.33
CA PRO A 48 9.94 0.09 -17.83
C PRO A 48 10.82 0.92 -16.88
N ASP A 49 11.10 2.18 -17.23
CA ASP A 49 11.94 3.07 -16.42
C ASP A 49 11.30 3.41 -15.07
N VAL A 50 9.97 3.56 -15.02
CA VAL A 50 9.24 3.80 -13.76
C VAL A 50 9.30 2.53 -12.91
N LYS A 51 9.03 1.37 -13.52
CA LYS A 51 9.07 0.07 -12.85
C LYS A 51 10.45 -0.22 -12.25
N ALA A 52 11.51 0.07 -12.99
CA ALA A 52 12.89 -0.06 -12.52
C ALA A 52 13.21 0.88 -11.35
N LYS A 53 12.74 2.14 -11.40
CA LYS A 53 12.93 3.07 -10.28
C LYS A 53 12.18 2.63 -9.01
N ILE A 54 10.95 2.13 -9.13
CA ILE A 54 10.18 1.60 -8.01
C ILE A 54 10.85 0.35 -7.42
N ALA A 55 11.31 -0.57 -8.27
CA ALA A 55 12.06 -1.75 -7.83
C ALA A 55 13.38 -1.39 -7.12
N ASN A 56 14.09 -0.36 -7.59
CA ASN A 56 15.31 0.14 -6.93
C ASN A 56 15.04 0.74 -5.54
N LEU A 57 13.81 1.17 -5.27
CA LEU A 57 13.37 1.59 -3.93
C LEU A 57 12.94 0.41 -3.05
N GLY A 58 13.04 -0.82 -3.54
CA GLY A 58 12.62 -2.03 -2.83
C GLY A 58 11.10 -2.21 -2.78
N ALA A 59 10.36 -1.55 -3.68
CA ALA A 59 8.91 -1.62 -3.75
C ALA A 59 8.45 -2.33 -5.03
N ASP A 60 7.27 -2.93 -4.97
CA ASP A 60 6.59 -3.52 -6.11
C ASP A 60 5.31 -2.73 -6.43
N PRO A 61 5.00 -2.48 -7.73
CA PRO A 61 3.75 -1.85 -8.10
C PRO A 61 2.54 -2.70 -7.68
N ILE A 62 1.61 -2.09 -6.95
CA ILE A 62 0.33 -2.72 -6.60
C ILE A 62 -0.66 -2.47 -7.74
N ASN A 63 -1.15 -3.56 -8.33
CA ASN A 63 -2.22 -3.50 -9.31
C ASN A 63 -3.56 -3.76 -8.61
N SER A 64 -4.36 -2.72 -8.45
CA SER A 64 -5.68 -2.77 -7.82
C SER A 64 -6.62 -1.79 -8.50
N SER A 65 -7.90 -2.09 -8.56
CA SER A 65 -8.94 -1.11 -8.90
C SER A 65 -9.08 -0.02 -7.83
N VAL A 66 -9.78 1.07 -8.17
CA VAL A 66 -10.11 2.14 -7.22
C VAL A 66 -10.88 1.61 -6.00
N ALA A 67 -11.84 0.70 -6.24
CA ALA A 67 -12.68 0.14 -5.18
C ALA A 67 -11.91 -0.83 -4.26
N GLU A 68 -11.00 -1.61 -4.82
CA GLU A 68 -10.12 -2.48 -4.03
C GLU A 68 -9.17 -1.66 -3.16
N PHE A 69 -8.63 -0.56 -3.70
CA PHE A 69 -7.77 0.34 -2.95
C PHE A 69 -8.52 1.04 -1.81
N ASP A 70 -9.73 1.54 -2.04
CA ASP A 70 -10.59 2.10 -0.96
C ASP A 70 -10.86 1.07 0.15
N SER A 71 -11.19 -0.16 -0.25
CA SER A 71 -11.44 -1.24 0.70
C SER A 71 -10.19 -1.62 1.49
N PHE A 72 -9.02 -1.60 0.83
CA PHE A 72 -7.73 -1.83 1.46
C PHE A 72 -7.40 -0.75 2.49
N VAL A 73 -7.51 0.53 2.14
CA VAL A 73 -7.25 1.65 3.07
C VAL A 73 -8.14 1.56 4.31
N LYS A 74 -9.43 1.20 4.16
CA LYS A 74 -10.34 1.00 5.30
C LYS A 74 -9.89 -0.13 6.23
N ARG A 75 -9.37 -1.23 5.68
CA ARG A 75 -8.82 -2.34 6.47
C ARG A 75 -7.54 -1.93 7.19
N GLU A 76 -6.65 -1.21 6.50
CA GLU A 76 -5.39 -0.72 7.05
C GLU A 76 -5.63 0.24 8.23
N ILE A 77 -6.55 1.19 8.09
CA ILE A 77 -6.92 2.09 9.18
C ILE A 77 -7.38 1.31 10.41
N LYS A 78 -8.24 0.30 10.21
CA LYS A 78 -8.75 -0.53 11.30
C LYS A 78 -7.61 -1.33 11.96
N SER A 79 -6.82 -2.04 11.16
CA SER A 79 -5.69 -2.85 11.63
C SER A 79 -4.68 -2.01 12.41
N ASN A 80 -4.30 -0.85 11.88
CA ASN A 80 -3.34 0.04 12.52
C ASN A 80 -3.85 0.59 13.85
N ALA A 81 -5.15 0.89 13.96
CA ALA A 81 -5.76 1.30 15.22
C ALA A 81 -5.70 0.18 16.27
N GLU A 82 -5.99 -1.07 15.89
CA GLU A 82 -5.90 -2.25 16.77
C GLU A 82 -4.45 -2.51 17.23
N ILE A 83 -3.48 -2.35 16.33
CA ILE A 83 -2.04 -2.44 16.66
C ILE A 83 -1.65 -1.34 17.66
N PHE A 84 -2.06 -0.09 17.40
CA PHE A 84 -1.72 1.05 18.26
C PHE A 84 -2.21 0.86 19.70
N VAL A 85 -3.46 0.40 19.85
CA VAL A 85 -4.07 0.11 21.15
C VAL A 85 -3.39 -1.08 21.83
N SER A 86 -3.19 -2.19 21.13
CA SER A 86 -2.62 -3.41 21.72
C SER A 86 -1.15 -3.25 22.14
N ALA A 87 -0.38 -2.44 21.41
CA ALA A 87 1.00 -2.12 21.72
C ALA A 87 1.17 -1.02 22.79
N GLY A 88 0.07 -0.39 23.25
CA GLY A 88 0.13 0.66 24.27
C GLY A 88 0.85 1.93 23.82
N ILE A 89 0.88 2.20 22.51
CA ILE A 89 1.55 3.37 21.94
C ILE A 89 0.77 4.63 22.33
N LYS A 90 1.49 5.71 22.64
CA LYS A 90 0.91 7.04 22.90
C LYS A 90 1.33 7.98 21.78
N MET A 91 0.39 8.79 21.28
CA MET A 91 0.75 9.92 20.42
C MET A 91 1.34 10.99 21.35
N GLU A 92 2.60 11.31 21.16
CA GLU A 92 3.25 12.47 21.79
C GLU A 92 2.83 13.77 21.08
#